data_AF-A0A433GYN0-F1
#
_entry.id   AF-A0A433GYN0-F1
#
_cell.length_a   1.000
_cell.length_b   1.000
_cell.length_c   1.000
_cell.angle_alpha   90.00
_cell.angle_beta   90.00
_cell.angle_gamma   90.00
#
_symmetry.space_group_name_H-M   'P 1'
#
loop_
_entity.id
_entity.type
_entity.pdbx_description
1 polymer ?
#
loop_
_entity_poly.entity_id
_entity_poly.type
_entity_poly.pdbx_seq_one_letter_code
_entity_poly.pdbx_strand_id
1 'polypeptide(L)'
;MNALIQPLRRVKHAGLALNKSSRRNIRLLIDHSRSIYSKRFPYKYDLDRYQSFDKILRIHEASSLTFKVNHLMYSPPTDPPHSPMPSRLFLLWTGDNDLSPQRMRAIKSLRRHNTELDVVFITAENLNDVVVQGHPLHPAYEKLSYVHRSDYLRAYLMHHHGGVYSDIKDMREPWKPLIDRANRDHTMWACGLIPPDSRDLSPAFGALGSDQRTHYTRMLDQRAFGFKPGSSWTDAWLSEVERRLSYFDRLLDEKRPQQPWGLNAEYPIPWTALLAQVMAPLSLKYSNHALIDPDRAFVMHLDGHR
;
A
#
# COMPACT_ATOMS: atom_id res chain seq x y z
N MET A 1 24.86 45.42 2.05
CA MET A 1 23.55 44.77 2.25
C MET A 1 23.59 43.23 2.36
N ASN A 2 24.55 42.50 1.77
CA ASN A 2 24.57 41.02 1.83
C ASN A 2 25.03 40.39 3.17
N ALA A 3 25.72 41.13 4.05
CA ALA A 3 26.24 40.59 5.31
C ALA A 3 25.16 40.35 6.40
N LEU A 4 24.04 41.08 6.36
CA LEU A 4 22.95 40.99 7.34
C LEU A 4 21.86 39.95 6.97
N ILE A 5 21.85 39.46 5.73
CA ILE A 5 20.82 38.52 5.23
C ILE A 5 21.15 37.07 5.61
N GLN A 6 22.43 36.71 5.68
CA GLN A 6 22.92 35.37 6.05
C GLN A 6 22.53 34.95 7.49
N PRO A 7 22.69 35.78 8.53
CA PRO A 7 22.28 35.46 9.90
C PRO A 7 20.77 35.26 10.04
N LEU A 8 19.97 36.13 9.42
CA LEU A 8 18.50 36.05 9.43
C LEU A 8 17.98 34.78 8.75
N ARG A 9 18.61 34.34 7.65
CA ARG A 9 18.31 33.05 7.01
C ARG A 9 18.64 31.88 7.94
N ARG A 10 19.75 31.92 8.66
CA ARG A 10 20.13 30.86 9.63
C ARG A 10 19.14 30.76 10.80
N VAL A 11 18.70 31.90 11.35
CA VAL A 11 17.67 31.93 12.41
C VAL A 11 16.33 31.40 11.92
N LYS A 12 15.89 31.80 10.71
CA LYS A 12 14.66 31.27 10.09
C LYS A 12 14.76 29.76 9.84
N HIS A 13 15.90 29.27 9.35
CA HIS A 13 16.15 27.85 9.16
C HIS A 13 16.16 27.07 10.49
N ALA A 14 16.77 27.61 11.53
CA ALA A 14 16.78 27.03 12.87
C ALA A 14 15.35 26.98 13.47
N GLY A 15 14.58 28.06 13.34
CA GLY A 15 13.17 28.10 13.77
C GLY A 15 12.28 27.12 13.01
N LEU A 16 12.49 26.97 11.69
CA LEU A 16 11.82 25.95 10.88
C LEU A 16 12.23 24.52 11.27
N ALA A 17 13.51 24.29 11.58
CA ALA A 17 14.01 23.00 12.03
C ALA A 17 13.46 22.62 13.42
N LEU A 18 13.42 23.57 14.36
CA LEU A 18 12.80 23.40 15.67
C LEU A 18 11.30 23.11 15.53
N ASN A 19 10.57 23.86 14.71
CA ASN A 19 9.15 23.59 14.44
C ASN A 19 8.92 22.21 13.80
N LYS A 20 9.80 21.77 12.89
CA LYS A 20 9.76 20.42 12.31
C LYS A 20 10.02 19.35 13.37
N SER A 21 10.99 19.57 14.26
CA SER A 21 11.33 18.66 15.36
C SER A 21 10.18 18.54 16.37
N SER A 22 9.60 19.66 16.81
CA SER A 22 8.44 19.68 17.71
C SER A 22 7.22 18.99 17.10
N ARG A 23 6.91 19.24 15.81
CA ARG A 23 5.84 18.55 15.11
C ARG A 23 6.09 17.04 15.00
N ARG A 24 7.35 16.62 14.80
CA ARG A 24 7.74 15.21 14.80
C ARG A 24 7.54 14.58 16.17
N ASN A 25 7.95 15.24 17.25
CA ASN A 25 7.80 14.72 18.61
C ASN A 25 6.33 14.57 19.01
N ILE A 26 5.49 15.59 18.72
CA ILE A 26 4.04 15.51 18.95
C ILE A 26 3.44 14.33 18.17
N ARG A 27 3.84 14.14 16.91
CA ARG A 27 3.39 13.00 16.11
C ARG A 27 3.78 11.67 16.76
N LEU A 28 5.03 11.51 17.17
CA LEU A 28 5.51 10.29 17.83
C LEU A 28 4.72 10.00 19.11
N LEU A 29 4.38 11.01 19.90
CA LEU A 29 3.54 10.86 21.10
C LEU A 29 2.12 10.41 20.76
N ILE A 30 1.52 10.98 19.70
CA ILE A 30 0.19 10.58 19.21
C ILE A 30 0.22 9.13 18.73
N ASP A 31 1.22 8.75 17.93
CA ASP A 31 1.36 7.39 17.39
C ASP A 31 1.63 6.37 18.51
N HIS A 32 2.44 6.74 19.50
CA HIS A 32 2.67 5.92 20.69
C HIS A 32 1.37 5.69 21.47
N SER A 33 0.60 6.75 21.70
CA SER A 33 -0.70 6.68 22.39
C SER A 33 -1.70 5.79 21.63
N ARG A 34 -1.74 5.91 20.30
CA ARG A 34 -2.56 5.07 19.41
C ARG A 34 -2.13 3.60 19.45
N SER A 35 -0.82 3.33 19.45
CA SER A 35 -0.29 1.98 19.57
C SER A 35 -0.70 1.31 20.89
N ILE A 36 -0.62 2.04 22.01
CA ILE A 36 -1.10 1.56 23.32
C ILE A 36 -2.61 1.29 23.26
N TYR A 37 -3.39 2.24 22.72
CA TYR A 37 -4.84 2.08 22.60
C TYR A 37 -5.20 0.85 21.76
N SER A 38 -4.60 0.67 20.58
CA SER A 38 -4.85 -0.44 19.67
C SER A 38 -4.52 -1.82 20.27
N LYS A 39 -3.51 -1.87 21.16
CA LYS A 39 -3.18 -3.08 21.93
C LYS A 39 -4.21 -3.37 23.03
N ARG A 40 -4.69 -2.33 23.72
CA ARG A 40 -5.64 -2.46 24.83
C ARG A 40 -7.07 -2.72 24.36
N PHE A 41 -7.46 -2.16 23.22
CA PHE A 41 -8.80 -2.24 22.66
C PHE A 41 -8.71 -2.88 21.27
N PRO A 42 -8.89 -4.20 21.17
CA PRO A 42 -8.85 -4.92 19.90
C PRO A 42 -9.85 -4.33 18.91
N TYR A 43 -9.38 -4.14 17.68
CA TYR A 43 -10.24 -3.73 16.58
C TYR A 43 -11.17 -4.88 16.17
N LYS A 44 -12.44 -4.57 15.94
CA LYS A 44 -13.39 -5.45 15.28
C LYS A 44 -14.03 -4.67 14.13
N TYR A 45 -14.01 -5.26 12.93
CA TYR A 45 -14.70 -4.68 11.79
C TYR A 45 -16.21 -4.67 12.06
N ASP A 46 -16.81 -3.50 11.88
CA ASP A 46 -18.24 -3.26 12.05
C ASP A 46 -18.73 -2.43 10.87
N LEU A 47 -19.56 -3.04 10.04
CA LEU A 47 -20.04 -2.41 8.81
C LEU A 47 -20.99 -1.24 9.12
N ASP A 48 -21.86 -1.40 10.12
CA ASP A 48 -22.87 -0.41 10.47
C ASP A 48 -22.21 0.87 11.00
N ARG A 49 -21.09 0.73 11.72
CA ARG A 49 -20.25 1.85 12.16
C ARG A 49 -19.69 2.69 11.00
N TYR A 50 -19.45 2.09 9.84
CA TYR A 50 -18.84 2.75 8.68
C TYR A 50 -19.84 3.23 7.64
N GLN A 51 -21.12 2.93 7.82
CA GLN A 51 -22.18 3.60 7.08
C GLN A 51 -22.47 4.94 7.76
N SER A 52 -22.21 6.05 7.07
CA SER A 52 -22.65 7.35 7.57
C SER A 52 -24.13 7.50 7.28
N PHE A 53 -24.97 7.43 8.31
CA PHE A 53 -26.38 7.81 8.21
C PHE A 53 -26.50 9.33 8.36
N ASP A 54 -26.84 10.02 7.26
CA ASP A 54 -27.26 11.41 7.33
C ASP A 54 -28.65 11.46 7.98
N LYS A 55 -28.70 11.96 9.22
CA LYS A 55 -29.94 12.03 10.00
C LYS A 55 -30.96 13.03 9.42
N ILE A 56 -30.50 14.03 8.68
CA ILE A 56 -31.34 15.09 8.10
C ILE A 56 -31.97 14.58 6.81
N LEU A 57 -31.16 13.99 5.93
CA LEU A 57 -31.59 13.49 4.63
C LEU A 57 -32.15 12.05 4.69
N ARG A 58 -31.96 11.34 5.82
CA ARG A 58 -32.30 9.92 6.02
C ARG A 58 -31.68 9.01 4.95
N ILE A 59 -30.45 9.29 4.55
CA ILE A 59 -29.70 8.52 3.54
C ILE A 59 -28.44 7.92 4.15
N HIS A 60 -28.03 6.76 3.62
CA HIS A 60 -26.74 6.15 3.93
C HIS A 60 -25.72 6.58 2.87
N GLU A 61 -24.65 7.24 3.30
CA GLU A 61 -23.51 7.57 2.44
C GLU A 61 -22.32 6.65 2.73
N ALA A 62 -21.55 6.35 1.68
CA ALA A 62 -20.31 5.59 1.80
C ALA A 62 -19.16 6.48 2.32
N SER A 63 -18.43 6.04 3.34
CA SER A 63 -17.30 6.79 3.91
C SER A 63 -15.99 6.67 3.11
N SER A 64 -16.03 6.24 1.84
CA SER A 64 -14.84 6.01 1.00
C SER A 64 -14.38 7.31 0.32
N LEU A 65 -13.07 7.57 0.38
CA LEU A 65 -12.44 8.87 0.14
C LEU A 65 -12.43 9.37 -1.32
N THR A 66 -12.65 8.50 -2.30
CA THR A 66 -12.55 8.84 -3.74
C THR A 66 -13.53 8.12 -4.63
N PHE A 67 -14.24 7.15 -4.07
CA PHE A 67 -15.21 6.38 -4.79
C PHE A 67 -16.44 6.31 -3.88
N LYS A 68 -17.58 6.85 -4.32
CA LYS A 68 -18.84 6.85 -3.54
C LYS A 68 -19.41 5.45 -3.26
N VAL A 69 -18.65 4.40 -3.60
CA VAL A 69 -18.97 3.01 -3.35
C VAL A 69 -18.17 2.57 -2.12
N ASN A 70 -18.88 2.12 -1.09
CA ASN A 70 -18.25 1.45 0.05
C ASN A 70 -17.84 0.05 -0.38
N HIS A 71 -16.61 -0.11 -0.87
CA HIS A 71 -16.12 -1.40 -1.37
C HIS A 71 -16.06 -2.50 -0.31
N LEU A 72 -16.07 -2.13 0.98
CA LEU A 72 -16.10 -3.11 2.06
C LEU A 72 -17.45 -3.84 2.20
N MET A 73 -18.52 -3.31 1.61
CA MET A 73 -19.86 -3.93 1.53
C MET A 73 -19.88 -5.13 0.59
N TYR A 74 -19.07 -5.09 -0.47
CA TYR A 74 -19.13 -6.04 -1.59
C TYR A 74 -18.07 -7.13 -1.48
N SER A 75 -17.50 -7.34 -0.29
CA SER A 75 -16.57 -8.45 -0.11
C SER A 75 -17.33 -9.77 -0.26
N PRO A 76 -16.73 -10.76 -0.94
CA PRO A 76 -17.30 -12.10 -1.00
C PRO A 76 -17.44 -12.69 0.42
N PRO A 77 -18.14 -13.84 0.56
CA PRO A 77 -18.01 -14.69 1.74
C PRO A 77 -16.54 -14.82 2.17
N THR A 78 -16.32 -14.97 3.47
CA THR A 78 -14.97 -15.06 4.03
C THR A 78 -14.39 -16.44 3.76
N ASP A 79 -13.62 -16.55 2.68
CA ASP A 79 -13.00 -17.75 2.18
C ASP A 79 -11.49 -17.69 2.44
N PRO A 80 -10.91 -18.76 3.04
CA PRO A 80 -9.48 -18.81 3.30
C PRO A 80 -8.70 -18.94 1.99
N PRO A 81 -7.40 -18.62 2.01
CA PRO A 81 -6.52 -18.82 0.86
C PRO A 81 -6.50 -20.28 0.39
N HIS A 82 -6.31 -20.49 -0.91
CA HIS A 82 -6.34 -21.82 -1.51
C HIS A 82 -5.02 -22.58 -1.37
N SER A 83 -3.91 -21.87 -1.13
CA SER A 83 -2.58 -22.47 -0.99
C SER A 83 -1.69 -21.67 -0.03
N PRO A 84 -0.59 -22.27 0.47
CA PRO A 84 0.41 -21.55 1.24
C PRO A 84 1.07 -20.43 0.41
N MET A 85 1.64 -19.44 1.10
CA MET A 85 2.36 -18.34 0.47
C MET A 85 3.65 -18.87 -0.17
N PRO A 86 3.84 -18.71 -1.49
CA PRO A 86 5.06 -19.14 -2.16
C PRO A 86 6.30 -18.37 -1.70
N SER A 87 7.47 -19.02 -1.77
CA SER A 87 8.78 -18.36 -1.54
C SER A 87 9.21 -17.57 -2.78
N ARG A 88 8.47 -16.51 -3.09
CA ARG A 88 8.66 -15.65 -4.25
C ARG A 88 8.58 -14.18 -3.86
N LEU A 89 9.48 -13.35 -4.42
CA LEU A 89 9.52 -11.91 -4.23
C LEU A 89 9.39 -11.20 -5.58
N PHE A 90 8.30 -10.47 -5.78
CA PHE A 90 8.04 -9.65 -6.95
C PHE A 90 8.57 -8.23 -6.78
N LEU A 91 9.29 -7.77 -7.80
CA LEU A 91 9.77 -6.40 -7.96
C LEU A 91 9.25 -5.88 -9.30
N LEU A 92 8.68 -4.67 -9.32
CA LEU A 92 7.98 -4.14 -10.50
C LEU A 92 8.71 -2.92 -11.08
N TRP A 93 9.00 -2.96 -12.38
CA TRP A 93 9.51 -1.84 -13.18
C TRP A 93 9.04 -1.95 -14.64
N THR A 94 7.75 -1.76 -14.87
CA THR A 94 7.10 -1.98 -16.19
C THR A 94 7.02 -0.74 -17.08
N GLY A 95 7.62 0.36 -16.65
CA GLY A 95 7.79 1.55 -17.47
C GLY A 95 9.02 1.44 -18.38
N ASP A 96 9.06 2.25 -19.42
CA ASP A 96 10.21 2.37 -20.33
C ASP A 96 11.32 3.30 -19.81
N ASN A 97 11.13 3.88 -18.63
CA ASN A 97 12.09 4.82 -18.05
C ASN A 97 13.26 4.10 -17.36
N ASP A 98 14.43 4.73 -17.38
CA ASP A 98 15.65 4.17 -16.80
C ASP A 98 15.54 3.88 -15.29
N LEU A 99 16.05 2.72 -14.88
CA LEU A 99 16.32 2.42 -13.48
C LEU A 99 17.38 3.36 -12.92
N SER A 100 17.06 4.04 -11.82
CA SER A 100 18.07 4.85 -11.14
C SER A 100 19.17 3.96 -10.53
N PRO A 101 20.40 4.50 -10.34
CA PRO A 101 21.48 3.76 -9.67
C PRO A 101 21.10 3.27 -8.27
N GLN A 102 20.23 4.01 -7.56
CA GLN A 102 19.71 3.62 -6.25
C GLN A 102 18.81 2.38 -6.36
N ARG A 103 17.89 2.36 -7.34
CA ARG A 103 17.01 1.21 -7.58
C ARG A 103 17.80 -0.03 -8.00
N MET A 104 18.82 0.13 -8.84
CA MET A 104 19.73 -0.95 -9.21
C MET A 104 20.46 -1.55 -7.99
N ARG A 105 20.94 -0.70 -7.06
CA ARG A 105 21.54 -1.17 -5.80
C ARG A 105 20.54 -1.90 -4.92
N ALA A 106 19.32 -1.37 -4.80
CA ALA A 106 18.26 -2.00 -4.02
C ALA A 106 17.89 -3.40 -4.59
N ILE A 107 17.78 -3.57 -5.91
CA ILE A 107 17.55 -4.89 -6.53
C ILE A 107 18.66 -5.87 -6.15
N LYS A 108 19.93 -5.45 -6.25
CA LYS A 108 21.08 -6.29 -5.85
C LYS A 108 21.03 -6.66 -4.36
N SER A 109 20.66 -5.71 -3.51
CA SER A 109 20.52 -5.95 -2.07
C SER A 109 19.37 -6.93 -1.76
N LEU A 110 18.20 -6.72 -2.36
CA LEU A 110 17.03 -7.59 -2.18
C LEU A 110 17.35 -9.02 -2.62
N ARG A 111 18.03 -9.22 -3.75
CA ARG A 111 18.52 -10.55 -4.18
C ARG A 111 19.50 -11.16 -3.19
N ARG A 112 20.46 -10.38 -2.70
CA ARG A 112 21.47 -10.85 -1.73
C ARG A 112 20.87 -11.31 -0.41
N HIS A 113 19.84 -10.61 0.09
CA HIS A 113 19.22 -10.94 1.38
C HIS A 113 18.06 -11.93 1.25
N ASN A 114 17.62 -12.29 0.05
CA ASN A 114 16.50 -13.22 -0.17
C ASN A 114 16.94 -14.39 -1.05
N THR A 115 18.06 -15.04 -0.71
CA THR A 115 18.63 -16.17 -1.47
C THR A 115 17.74 -17.41 -1.52
N GLU A 116 16.80 -17.53 -0.59
CA GLU A 116 15.83 -18.64 -0.51
C GLU A 116 14.51 -18.33 -1.25
N LEU A 117 14.38 -17.16 -1.86
CA LEU A 117 13.20 -16.77 -2.63
C LEU A 117 13.54 -16.69 -4.12
N ASP A 118 12.57 -17.03 -4.94
CA ASP A 118 12.55 -16.66 -6.35
C ASP A 118 12.31 -15.15 -6.47
N VAL A 119 13.36 -14.37 -6.74
CA VAL A 119 13.27 -12.90 -6.87
C VAL A 119 12.97 -12.54 -8.33
N VAL A 120 11.68 -12.39 -8.62
CA VAL A 120 11.13 -12.10 -9.95
C VAL A 120 11.10 -10.60 -10.19
N PHE A 121 11.96 -10.13 -11.10
CA PHE A 121 11.98 -8.73 -11.53
C PHE A 121 11.15 -8.60 -12.81
N ILE A 122 9.97 -7.98 -12.68
CA ILE A 122 9.00 -7.83 -13.76
C ILE A 122 9.21 -6.49 -14.45
N THR A 123 9.40 -6.55 -15.75
CA THR A 123 9.54 -5.43 -16.68
C THR A 123 8.48 -5.52 -17.78
N ALA A 124 8.46 -4.58 -18.72
CA ALA A 124 7.52 -4.63 -19.84
C ALA A 124 7.75 -5.87 -20.72
N GLU A 125 9.00 -6.33 -20.83
CA GLU A 125 9.42 -7.43 -21.70
C GLU A 125 8.95 -8.81 -21.20
N ASN A 126 8.84 -9.00 -19.88
CA ASN A 126 8.47 -10.29 -19.28
C ASN A 126 7.13 -10.26 -18.53
N LEU A 127 6.36 -9.17 -18.65
CA LEU A 127 5.07 -9.05 -17.97
C LEU A 127 4.09 -10.18 -18.35
N ASN A 128 4.11 -10.60 -19.61
CA ASN A 128 3.21 -11.66 -20.08
C ASN A 128 3.49 -13.02 -19.43
N ASP A 129 4.68 -13.24 -18.87
CA ASP A 129 5.06 -14.49 -18.20
C ASP A 129 4.30 -14.68 -16.88
N VAL A 130 3.75 -13.60 -16.31
CA VAL A 130 2.99 -13.62 -15.05
C VAL A 130 1.49 -13.42 -15.26
N VAL A 131 1.02 -13.24 -16.49
CA VAL A 131 -0.43 -13.17 -16.78
C VAL A 131 -1.02 -14.58 -16.78
N VAL A 132 -2.05 -14.79 -15.96
CA VAL A 132 -2.71 -16.08 -15.81
C VAL A 132 -3.72 -16.30 -16.92
N GLN A 133 -3.68 -17.49 -17.53
CA GLN A 133 -4.63 -17.91 -18.55
C GLN A 133 -6.07 -17.81 -18.02
N GLY A 134 -6.97 -17.19 -18.79
CA GLY A 134 -8.36 -16.94 -18.38
C GLY A 134 -8.56 -15.71 -17.49
N HIS A 135 -7.47 -15.08 -17.04
CA HIS A 135 -7.48 -13.87 -16.23
C HIS A 135 -6.56 -12.80 -16.83
N PRO A 136 -6.85 -12.28 -18.05
CA PRO A 136 -6.02 -11.24 -18.65
C PRO A 136 -5.98 -9.99 -17.78
N LEU A 137 -4.95 -9.16 -17.95
CA LEU A 137 -4.91 -7.84 -17.32
C LEU A 137 -6.10 -6.99 -17.81
N HIS A 138 -6.60 -6.12 -16.93
CA HIS A 138 -7.71 -5.22 -17.25
C HIS A 138 -7.37 -4.35 -18.49
N PRO A 139 -8.31 -4.12 -19.43
CA PRO A 139 -8.05 -3.36 -20.67
C PRO A 139 -7.45 -1.97 -20.48
N ALA A 140 -7.78 -1.31 -19.37
CA ALA A 140 -7.22 -0.01 -18.99
C ALA A 140 -5.72 -0.04 -18.60
N TYR A 141 -5.13 -1.21 -18.35
CA TYR A 141 -3.77 -1.35 -17.79
C TYR A 141 -2.72 -0.55 -18.57
N GLU A 142 -2.72 -0.68 -19.91
CA GLU A 142 -1.75 0.00 -20.76
C GLU A 142 -1.94 1.54 -20.78
N LYS A 143 -3.10 2.03 -20.36
CA LYS A 143 -3.42 3.46 -20.31
C LYS A 143 -2.96 4.13 -19.01
N LEU A 144 -2.49 3.35 -18.03
CA LEU A 144 -2.12 3.82 -16.69
C LEU A 144 -0.73 4.46 -16.64
N SER A 145 -0.55 5.38 -15.68
CA SER A 145 0.79 5.84 -15.30
C SER A 145 1.61 4.68 -14.70
N TYR A 146 2.94 4.76 -14.72
CA TYR A 146 3.80 3.67 -14.24
C TYR A 146 3.57 3.33 -12.78
N VAL A 147 3.26 4.33 -11.95
CA VAL A 147 2.86 4.10 -10.56
C VAL A 147 1.56 3.31 -10.48
N HIS A 148 0.54 3.69 -11.26
CA HIS A 148 -0.74 2.99 -11.25
C HIS A 148 -0.69 1.59 -11.89
N ARG A 149 0.20 1.37 -12.87
CA ARG A 149 0.54 0.03 -13.36
C ARG A 149 1.07 -0.83 -12.21
N SER A 150 2.00 -0.29 -11.39
CA SER A 150 2.50 -0.99 -10.21
C SER A 150 1.40 -1.27 -9.20
N ASP A 151 0.54 -0.29 -8.89
CA ASP A 151 -0.56 -0.46 -7.94
C ASP A 151 -1.53 -1.58 -8.35
N TYR A 152 -1.89 -1.64 -9.63
CA TYR A 152 -2.73 -2.71 -10.19
C TYR A 152 -2.04 -4.08 -10.11
N LEU A 153 -0.79 -4.16 -10.58
CA LEU A 153 -0.06 -5.43 -10.61
C LEU A 153 0.17 -6.03 -9.22
N ARG A 154 0.32 -5.19 -8.18
CA ARG A 154 0.39 -5.69 -6.79
C ARG A 154 -0.86 -6.48 -6.42
N ALA A 155 -2.05 -5.97 -6.74
CA ALA A 155 -3.32 -6.66 -6.45
C ALA A 155 -3.43 -7.95 -7.26
N TYR A 156 -3.14 -7.87 -8.56
CA TYR A 156 -3.20 -9.00 -9.49
C TYR A 156 -2.26 -10.14 -9.06
N LEU A 157 -0.99 -9.83 -8.79
CA LEU A 157 0.01 -10.82 -8.41
C LEU A 157 -0.30 -11.45 -7.06
N MET A 158 -0.75 -10.69 -6.06
CA MET A 158 -1.09 -11.25 -4.75
C MET A 158 -2.33 -12.14 -4.80
N HIS A 159 -3.30 -11.83 -5.64
CA HIS A 159 -4.49 -12.66 -5.82
C HIS A 159 -4.16 -13.97 -6.56
N HIS A 160 -3.48 -13.89 -7.71
CA HIS A 160 -3.28 -15.04 -8.58
C HIS A 160 -2.05 -15.89 -8.22
N HIS A 161 -0.95 -15.27 -7.83
CA HIS A 161 0.32 -15.97 -7.56
C HIS A 161 0.64 -16.06 -6.07
N GLY A 162 0.27 -15.03 -5.30
CA GLY A 162 0.70 -14.89 -3.91
C GLY A 162 2.21 -14.66 -3.79
N GLY A 163 2.76 -14.86 -2.61
CA GLY A 163 4.17 -14.58 -2.33
C GLY A 163 4.33 -13.18 -1.78
N VAL A 164 5.43 -12.50 -2.09
CA VAL A 164 5.76 -11.20 -1.54
C VAL A 164 5.90 -10.15 -2.64
N TYR A 165 5.43 -8.95 -2.38
CA TYR A 165 5.73 -7.74 -3.12
C TYR A 165 6.62 -6.81 -2.28
N SER A 166 7.57 -6.13 -2.93
CA SER A 166 8.30 -5.01 -2.33
C SER A 166 8.51 -3.89 -3.35
N ASP A 167 8.31 -2.65 -2.91
CA ASP A 167 8.93 -1.48 -3.55
C ASP A 167 10.43 -1.76 -3.69
N ILE A 168 11.04 -1.29 -4.79
CA ILE A 168 12.46 -1.45 -5.04
C ILE A 168 13.27 -0.52 -4.12
N LYS A 169 13.44 -0.92 -2.87
CA LYS A 169 14.05 -0.19 -1.77
C LYS A 169 14.94 -1.12 -0.98
N ASP A 170 15.95 -0.59 -0.31
CA ASP A 170 16.87 -1.43 0.44
C ASP A 170 16.19 -1.98 1.69
N MET A 171 16.28 -3.29 1.89
CA MET A 171 15.79 -4.02 3.06
C MET A 171 16.71 -5.21 3.29
N ARG A 172 17.19 -5.37 4.53
CA ARG A 172 18.25 -6.33 4.86
C ARG A 172 17.71 -7.62 5.44
N GLU A 173 16.49 -7.58 5.95
CA GLU A 173 15.84 -8.70 6.59
C GLU A 173 15.30 -9.67 5.52
N PRO A 174 15.70 -10.95 5.51
CA PRO A 174 15.18 -11.95 4.58
C PRO A 174 13.67 -12.14 4.79
N TRP A 175 12.86 -12.29 3.73
CA TRP A 175 11.41 -12.52 3.85
C TRP A 175 11.07 -13.94 4.31
N LYS A 176 11.93 -14.92 4.03
CA LYS A 176 11.66 -16.35 4.28
C LYS A 176 11.17 -16.65 5.71
N PRO A 177 11.80 -16.14 6.78
CA PRO A 177 11.31 -16.39 8.14
C PRO A 177 9.89 -15.87 8.41
N LEU A 178 9.51 -14.74 7.79
CA LEU A 178 8.17 -14.17 7.95
C LEU A 178 7.13 -14.98 7.15
N ILE A 179 7.47 -15.39 5.93
CA ILE A 179 6.68 -16.32 5.12
C ILE A 179 6.42 -17.62 5.90
N ASP A 180 7.45 -18.22 6.48
CA ASP A 180 7.34 -19.48 7.22
C ASP A 180 6.49 -19.35 8.48
N ARG A 181 6.54 -18.21 9.16
CA ARG A 181 5.65 -17.93 10.29
C ARG A 181 4.19 -17.81 9.83
N ALA A 182 3.94 -17.07 8.76
CA ALA A 182 2.59 -16.90 8.20
C ALA A 182 2.02 -18.21 7.63
N ASN A 183 2.87 -19.09 7.07
CA ASN A 183 2.44 -20.38 6.54
C ASN A 183 2.16 -21.41 7.64
N ARG A 184 2.86 -21.35 8.78
CA ARG A 184 2.60 -22.22 9.94
C ARG A 184 1.28 -21.92 10.65
N ASP A 185 0.82 -20.67 10.60
CA ASP A 185 -0.48 -20.28 11.13
C ASP A 185 -1.54 -20.26 10.03
N HIS A 186 -2.45 -21.23 10.05
CA HIS A 186 -3.52 -21.32 9.05
C HIS A 186 -4.53 -20.16 9.12
N THR A 187 -4.58 -19.42 10.23
CA THR A 187 -5.44 -18.25 10.37
C THR A 187 -4.85 -17.02 9.69
N MET A 188 -3.54 -17.00 9.43
CA MET A 188 -2.85 -15.90 8.74
C MET A 188 -2.95 -16.08 7.23
N TRP A 189 -3.36 -15.02 6.54
CA TRP A 189 -3.48 -14.98 5.07
C TRP A 189 -2.42 -14.09 4.45
N ALA A 190 -1.94 -13.10 5.21
CA ALA A 190 -0.97 -12.12 4.75
C ALA A 190 0.11 -11.90 5.80
N CYS A 191 1.24 -11.33 5.38
CA CYS A 191 2.27 -10.84 6.27
C CYS A 191 2.93 -9.57 5.74
N GLY A 192 3.59 -8.80 6.60
CA GLY A 192 4.34 -7.63 6.13
C GLY A 192 4.76 -6.68 7.24
N LEU A 193 5.07 -5.46 6.84
CA LEU A 193 5.62 -4.43 7.71
C LEU A 193 4.50 -3.56 8.31
N ILE A 194 4.81 -2.90 9.42
CA ILE A 194 3.97 -1.81 9.96
C ILE A 194 4.18 -0.53 9.12
N PRO A 195 3.09 0.19 8.76
CA PRO A 195 3.19 1.53 8.22
C PRO A 195 3.97 2.49 9.15
N PRO A 196 4.93 3.28 8.63
CA PRO A 196 5.81 4.12 9.43
C PRO A 196 5.12 5.03 10.44
N ASP A 197 3.96 5.58 10.10
CA ASP A 197 3.12 6.34 11.03
C ASP A 197 1.64 6.29 10.66
N SER A 198 0.79 6.74 11.59
CA SER A 198 -0.68 6.73 11.41
C SER A 198 -1.20 7.64 10.30
N ARG A 199 -0.37 8.46 9.65
CA ARG A 199 -0.75 9.32 8.52
C ARG A 199 -0.41 8.68 7.18
N ASP A 200 0.39 7.63 7.18
CA ASP A 200 0.99 6.98 6.02
C ASP A 200 0.11 5.85 5.46
N LEU A 201 -1.21 6.09 5.42
CA LEU A 201 -2.25 5.09 5.10
C LEU A 201 -3.27 5.58 4.07
N SER A 202 -3.20 6.87 3.68
CA SER A 202 -4.28 7.61 2.99
C SER A 202 -5.67 7.25 3.54
N PRO A 203 -5.90 7.46 4.84
CA PRO A 203 -7.05 6.91 5.55
C PRO A 203 -8.34 7.56 5.10
N ALA A 204 -9.41 6.75 4.97
CA ALA A 204 -10.77 7.09 4.56
C ALA A 204 -11.37 8.31 5.30
N PHE A 205 -12.56 8.76 4.89
CA PHE A 205 -13.27 9.79 5.64
C PHE A 205 -13.97 9.18 6.87
N GLY A 206 -14.39 10.05 7.78
CA GLY A 206 -15.26 9.70 8.90
C GLY A 206 -14.65 8.71 9.90
N ALA A 207 -15.51 7.83 10.43
CA ALA A 207 -15.16 6.86 11.46
C ALA A 207 -14.11 5.85 10.98
N LEU A 208 -14.22 5.37 9.73
CA LEU A 208 -13.27 4.42 9.15
C LEU A 208 -11.85 5.00 9.11
N GLY A 209 -11.70 6.25 8.64
CA GLY A 209 -10.41 6.92 8.65
C GLY A 209 -9.82 7.10 10.03
N SER A 210 -10.68 7.42 11.00
CA SER A 210 -10.27 7.57 12.40
C SER A 210 -9.79 6.25 13.00
N ASP A 211 -10.48 5.15 12.70
CA ASP A 211 -10.10 3.81 13.12
C ASP A 211 -8.80 3.36 12.44
N GLN A 212 -8.61 3.65 11.14
CA GLN A 212 -7.35 3.36 10.44
C GLN A 212 -6.16 4.07 11.09
N ARG A 213 -6.29 5.36 11.45
CA ARG A 213 -5.20 6.07 12.15
C ARG A 213 -4.94 5.48 13.52
N THR A 214 -5.99 5.14 14.26
CA THR A 214 -5.88 4.58 15.63
C THR A 214 -5.25 3.19 15.62
N HIS A 215 -5.60 2.37 14.65
CA HIS A 215 -5.20 0.96 14.56
C HIS A 215 -4.14 0.70 13.48
N TYR A 216 -3.37 1.71 13.08
CA TYR A 216 -2.40 1.60 11.98
C TYR A 216 -1.34 0.50 12.17
N THR A 217 -1.00 0.16 13.41
CA THR A 217 -0.09 -0.94 13.75
C THR A 217 -0.64 -2.34 13.44
N ARG A 218 -1.93 -2.43 13.11
CA ARG A 218 -2.62 -3.66 12.69
C ARG A 218 -2.79 -3.74 11.17
N MET A 219 -2.24 -2.78 10.43
CA MET A 219 -2.34 -2.70 8.98
C MET A 219 -1.00 -3.01 8.33
N LEU A 220 -1.04 -3.49 7.10
CA LEU A 220 0.15 -3.76 6.28
C LEU A 220 0.64 -2.47 5.61
N ASP A 221 1.95 -2.25 5.62
CA ASP A 221 2.59 -1.21 4.81
C ASP A 221 2.44 -1.53 3.31
N GLN A 222 1.83 -0.61 2.56
CA GLN A 222 1.52 -0.74 1.13
C GLN A 222 2.75 -0.84 0.22
N ARG A 223 3.95 -0.63 0.78
CA ARG A 223 5.21 -0.72 0.05
C ARG A 223 5.84 -2.10 0.13
N ALA A 224 5.44 -2.95 1.07
CA ALA A 224 6.01 -4.28 1.23
C ALA A 224 5.09 -5.19 2.06
N PHE A 225 4.62 -6.27 1.44
CA PHE A 225 3.72 -7.25 2.04
C PHE A 225 3.78 -8.57 1.27
N GLY A 226 3.23 -9.63 1.84
CA GLY A 226 3.00 -10.89 1.16
C GLY A 226 1.64 -11.49 1.47
N PHE A 227 1.15 -12.32 0.56
CA PHE A 227 -0.17 -12.94 0.60
C PHE A 227 -0.11 -14.42 0.19
N LYS A 228 -0.91 -15.23 0.88
CA LYS A 228 -1.38 -16.51 0.36
C LYS A 228 -2.41 -16.20 -0.76
N PRO A 229 -2.34 -16.84 -1.94
CA PRO A 229 -3.21 -16.48 -3.06
C PRO A 229 -4.65 -16.97 -2.86
N GLY A 230 -5.59 -16.31 -3.54
CA GLY A 230 -7.00 -16.72 -3.59
C GLY A 230 -7.84 -16.46 -2.35
N SER A 231 -7.35 -15.69 -1.37
CA SER A 231 -8.17 -15.31 -0.20
C SER A 231 -9.25 -14.26 -0.55
N SER A 232 -10.32 -14.20 0.25
CA SER A 232 -11.33 -13.11 0.13
C SER A 232 -10.76 -11.71 0.32
N TRP A 233 -9.60 -11.58 0.96
CA TRP A 233 -8.91 -10.30 1.03
C TRP A 233 -8.35 -9.91 -0.34
N THR A 234 -7.55 -10.78 -0.95
CA THR A 234 -6.97 -10.52 -2.28
C THR A 234 -8.03 -10.40 -3.37
N ASP A 235 -9.11 -11.19 -3.29
CA ASP A 235 -10.25 -11.09 -4.20
C ASP A 235 -10.98 -9.75 -4.09
N ALA A 236 -11.34 -9.34 -2.86
CA ALA A 236 -11.95 -8.02 -2.64
C ALA A 236 -11.04 -6.86 -3.06
N TRP A 237 -9.72 -7.04 -2.96
CA TRP A 237 -8.76 -6.05 -3.41
C TRP A 237 -8.73 -5.96 -4.94
N LEU A 238 -8.46 -7.06 -5.64
CA LEU A 238 -8.38 -7.06 -7.11
C LEU A 238 -9.71 -6.61 -7.73
N SER A 239 -10.84 -7.15 -7.26
CA SER A 239 -12.18 -6.80 -7.73
C SER A 239 -12.45 -5.29 -7.60
N GLU A 240 -12.08 -4.68 -6.48
CA GLU A 240 -12.27 -3.25 -6.28
C GLU A 240 -11.37 -2.40 -7.18
N VAL A 241 -10.11 -2.82 -7.39
CA VAL A 241 -9.21 -2.13 -8.31
C VAL A 241 -9.74 -2.20 -9.74
N GLU A 242 -10.16 -3.37 -10.21
CA GLU A 242 -10.72 -3.55 -11.55
C GLU A 242 -12.03 -2.79 -11.74
N ARG A 243 -12.89 -2.74 -10.72
CA ARG A 243 -14.10 -1.92 -10.73
C ARG A 243 -13.78 -0.44 -10.90
N ARG A 244 -12.73 0.07 -10.25
CA ARG A 244 -12.24 1.45 -10.45
C ARG A 244 -11.65 1.65 -11.83
N LEU A 245 -10.88 0.69 -12.34
CA LEU A 245 -10.34 0.76 -13.70
C LEU A 245 -11.45 0.78 -14.75
N SER A 246 -12.50 -0.02 -14.59
CA SER A 246 -13.69 0.00 -15.45
C SER A 246 -14.37 1.37 -15.45
N TYR A 247 -14.42 2.06 -14.30
CA TYR A 247 -14.95 3.42 -14.21
C TYR A 247 -14.08 4.44 -14.97
N PHE A 248 -12.76 4.34 -14.87
CA PHE A 248 -11.83 5.28 -15.51
C PHE A 248 -11.51 4.95 -16.97
N ASP A 249 -11.83 3.75 -17.46
CA ASP A 249 -11.33 3.22 -18.74
C ASP A 249 -11.55 4.16 -19.93
N ARG A 250 -12.77 4.69 -20.08
CA ARG A 250 -13.10 5.64 -21.16
C ARG A 250 -12.40 7.00 -20.98
N LEU A 251 -12.26 7.48 -19.76
CA LEU A 251 -11.55 8.74 -19.49
C LEU A 251 -10.07 8.63 -19.82
N LEU A 252 -9.48 7.44 -19.63
CA LEU A 252 -8.08 7.17 -19.95
C LEU A 252 -7.80 7.09 -21.46
N ASP A 253 -8.83 6.91 -22.30
CA ASP A 253 -8.68 7.03 -23.76
C ASP A 253 -8.43 8.48 -24.17
N GLU A 254 -9.05 9.43 -23.47
CA GLU A 254 -8.92 10.86 -23.74
C GLU A 254 -7.75 11.50 -22.98
N LYS A 255 -7.51 11.05 -21.74
CA LYS A 255 -6.64 11.70 -20.77
C LYS A 255 -5.57 10.76 -20.21
N ARG A 256 -4.59 10.43 -21.08
CA ARG A 256 -3.43 9.61 -20.70
C ARG A 256 -2.46 10.35 -19.77
N PRO A 257 -1.69 9.61 -18.96
CA PRO A 257 -0.63 10.22 -18.15
C PRO A 257 0.43 10.82 -19.07
N GLN A 258 0.86 12.04 -18.78
CA GLN A 258 1.96 12.69 -19.52
C GLN A 258 3.33 12.39 -18.90
N GLN A 259 3.34 11.69 -17.76
CA GLN A 259 4.53 11.43 -16.97
C GLN A 259 4.34 10.19 -16.06
N PRO A 260 5.42 9.51 -15.64
CA PRO A 260 5.39 8.22 -14.93
C PRO A 260 4.55 8.14 -13.64
N TRP A 261 4.47 9.25 -12.91
CA TRP A 261 3.78 9.44 -11.65
C TRP A 261 2.27 9.75 -11.80
N GLY A 262 1.79 10.17 -12.98
CA GLY A 262 0.36 10.50 -13.15
C GLY A 262 -0.13 11.64 -12.24
N LEU A 263 0.72 12.63 -12.00
CA LEU A 263 0.42 13.85 -11.21
C LEU A 263 0.00 15.03 -12.10
N ASN A 264 -0.07 14.85 -13.43
CA ASN A 264 -0.58 15.89 -14.31
C ASN A 264 -2.08 16.10 -14.05
N ALA A 265 -2.52 17.35 -13.98
CA ALA A 265 -3.88 17.70 -13.54
C ALA A 265 -5.00 17.08 -14.38
N GLU A 266 -4.72 16.77 -15.65
CA GLU A 266 -5.67 16.15 -16.56
C GLU A 266 -5.78 14.63 -16.41
N TYR A 267 -4.81 13.97 -15.77
CA TYR A 267 -4.86 12.52 -15.59
C TYR A 267 -5.97 12.16 -14.59
N PRO A 268 -6.92 11.29 -14.97
CA PRO A 268 -8.19 11.19 -14.26
C PRO A 268 -8.13 10.37 -12.97
N ILE A 269 -7.09 9.54 -12.77
CA ILE A 269 -6.99 8.66 -11.60
C ILE A 269 -6.25 9.38 -10.47
N PRO A 270 -6.90 9.61 -9.30
CA PRO A 270 -6.21 10.16 -8.14
C PRO A 270 -5.08 9.24 -7.67
N TRP A 271 -3.97 9.84 -7.21
CA TRP A 271 -2.73 9.15 -6.79
C TRP A 271 -2.90 7.93 -5.87
N THR A 272 -3.96 7.90 -5.06
CA THR A 272 -4.17 6.85 -4.04
C THR A 272 -5.32 5.90 -4.38
N ALA A 273 -5.93 6.08 -5.55
CA ALA A 273 -7.21 5.46 -5.89
C ALA A 273 -7.12 3.96 -6.15
N LEU A 274 -5.99 3.44 -6.65
CA LEU A 274 -5.87 2.01 -6.96
C LEU A 274 -5.23 1.21 -5.82
N LEU A 275 -4.35 1.81 -5.03
CA LEU A 275 -3.72 1.13 -3.89
C LEU A 275 -4.28 1.61 -2.56
N ALA A 276 -3.89 2.81 -2.12
CA ALA A 276 -4.01 3.13 -0.70
C ALA A 276 -5.46 3.20 -0.21
N GLN A 277 -6.36 3.75 -1.02
CA GLN A 277 -7.79 3.87 -0.69
C GLN A 277 -8.57 2.57 -0.82
N VAL A 278 -7.96 1.52 -1.36
CA VAL A 278 -8.55 0.18 -1.44
C VAL A 278 -7.95 -0.71 -0.35
N MET A 279 -6.62 -0.81 -0.35
CA MET A 279 -5.86 -1.75 0.46
C MET A 279 -5.85 -1.37 1.94
N ALA A 280 -5.71 -0.09 2.33
CA ALA A 280 -5.69 0.27 3.74
C ALA A 280 -7.02 -0.10 4.45
N PRO A 281 -8.21 0.23 3.92
CA PRO A 281 -9.47 -0.21 4.52
C PRO A 281 -9.59 -1.74 4.64
N LEU A 282 -9.19 -2.48 3.58
CA LEU A 282 -9.20 -3.94 3.59
C LEU A 282 -8.22 -4.50 4.62
N SER A 283 -7.04 -3.90 4.77
CA SER A 283 -6.04 -4.33 5.75
C SER A 283 -6.54 -4.19 7.18
N LEU A 284 -7.34 -3.16 7.47
CA LEU A 284 -7.95 -3.03 8.78
C LEU A 284 -9.07 -4.07 8.98
N LYS A 285 -9.95 -4.24 7.97
CA LYS A 285 -11.03 -5.24 7.95
C LYS A 285 -10.51 -6.66 8.22
N TYR A 286 -9.44 -7.05 7.54
CA TYR A 286 -8.81 -8.37 7.65
C TYR A 286 -7.62 -8.41 8.61
N SER A 287 -7.50 -7.44 9.54
CA SER A 287 -6.32 -7.35 10.42
C SER A 287 -6.09 -8.58 11.31
N ASN A 288 -7.10 -9.40 11.56
CA ASN A 288 -6.96 -10.68 12.28
C ASN A 288 -6.34 -11.81 11.43
N HIS A 289 -6.15 -11.58 10.13
CA HIS A 289 -5.53 -12.51 9.18
C HIS A 289 -4.16 -12.00 8.69
N ALA A 290 -3.58 -11.00 9.35
CA ALA A 290 -2.31 -10.41 8.98
C ALA A 290 -1.25 -10.62 10.07
N LEU A 291 -0.16 -11.29 9.71
CA LEU A 291 1.02 -11.36 10.55
C LEU A 291 1.94 -10.16 10.28
N ILE A 292 1.99 -9.22 11.22
CA ILE A 292 2.75 -7.99 11.05
C ILE A 292 4.05 -8.03 11.85
N ASP A 293 5.16 -7.73 11.18
CA ASP A 293 6.49 -7.67 11.77
C ASP A 293 6.85 -6.21 12.09
N PRO A 294 6.85 -5.80 13.39
CA PRO A 294 7.14 -4.43 13.79
C PRO A 294 8.61 -4.04 13.62
N ASP A 295 9.51 -5.02 13.56
CA ASP A 295 10.95 -4.78 13.59
C ASP A 295 11.55 -4.69 12.18
N ARG A 296 10.79 -5.12 11.17
CA ARG A 296 11.18 -5.03 9.75
C ARG A 296 10.84 -3.65 9.18
N ALA A 297 11.84 -3.01 8.58
CA ALA A 297 11.68 -1.70 7.94
C ALA A 297 12.62 -1.52 6.74
N PHE A 298 12.25 -0.66 5.79
CA PHE A 298 13.19 -0.22 4.77
C PHE A 298 14.36 0.53 5.39
N VAL A 299 15.55 0.33 4.83
CA VAL A 299 16.76 1.03 5.24
C VAL A 299 16.62 2.52 4.86
N MET A 300 16.89 3.39 5.83
CA MET A 300 17.06 4.82 5.59
C MET A 300 18.54 5.08 5.29
N HIS A 301 18.86 5.49 4.07
CA HIS A 301 20.21 5.92 3.74
C HIS A 301 20.48 7.35 4.23
N LEU A 302 21.76 7.69 4.44
CA LEU A 302 22.21 8.99 4.97
C LEU A 302 21.82 10.19 4.08
N ASP A 303 21.56 9.95 2.80
CA ASP A 303 21.05 10.93 1.84
C ASP A 303 19.52 11.16 1.95
N GLY A 304 18.86 10.50 2.91
CA GLY A 304 17.43 10.64 3.17
C GLY A 304 16.54 9.79 2.26
N HIS A 305 17.12 8.98 1.38
CA HIS A 305 16.38 8.06 0.52
C HIS A 305 16.12 6.70 1.20
N ARG A 306 14.97 6.11 0.87
CA ARG A 306 14.58 4.72 1.18
C ARG A 306 14.65 3.88 -0.10
#